data_AF-X0UL08-F1
#
_entry.id   AF-X0UL08-F1
#
_cell.length_a   1.000
_cell.length_b   1.000
_cell.length_c   1.000
_cell.angle_alpha   90.00
_cell.angle_beta   90.00
_cell.angle_gamma   90.00
#
_symmetry.space_group_name_H-M   'P 1'
#
loop_
_entity.id
_entity.type
_entity.pdbx_description
1 polymer ?
#
loop_
_entity_poly.entity_id
_entity_poly.type
_entity_poly.pdbx_seq_one_letter_code
_entity_poly.pdbx_strand_id
1 'polypeptide(L)'
;LLPQLIENMGIYEKQSFSIIHGDLCLSNILYDRRNKIVRVIDPRGGFGRFDIYGDPRYDIAKLCHSLEGDYDFFVNQMFDLNVEDKSINLRIHNQDRHIAIKEVFHNRLLENRADIYAQIKLIESLLFLSMVPLHSDRFLCQQAFLARGLEIFTAVATDNLS
;
A
#
# COMPACT_ATOMS: atom_id res chain seq x y z
N LEU A 1 9.69 -18.13 4.29
CA LEU A 1 8.45 -17.46 4.68
C LEU A 1 7.76 -16.80 3.49
N LEU A 2 8.30 -15.71 2.92
CA LEU A 2 7.65 -15.00 1.80
C LEU A 2 7.32 -15.88 0.57
N PRO A 3 8.24 -16.71 0.01
CA PRO A 3 7.90 -17.54 -1.15
C PRO A 3 6.72 -18.49 -0.90
N GLN A 4 6.69 -19.11 0.29
CA GLN A 4 5.62 -20.02 0.70
C GLN A 4 4.29 -19.28 0.89
N LEU A 5 4.32 -18.07 1.47
CA LEU A 5 3.13 -17.25 1.64
C LEU A 5 2.53 -16.84 0.28
N ILE A 6 3.39 -16.43 -0.65
CA ILE A 6 2.99 -16.05 -2.02
C ILE A 6 2.33 -17.22 -2.75
N GLU A 7 2.89 -18.43 -2.61
CA GLU A 7 2.34 -19.66 -3.17
C GLU A 7 1.00 -20.03 -2.54
N ASN A 8 0.94 -20.11 -1.20
CA ASN A 8 -0.29 -20.43 -0.46
C ASN A 8 -1.45 -19.47 -0.77
N MET A 9 -1.16 -18.18 -0.98
CA MET A 9 -2.17 -17.16 -1.27
C MET A 9 -2.52 -17.05 -2.76
N GLY A 10 -1.96 -17.92 -3.61
CA GLY A 10 -2.23 -17.95 -5.05
C GLY A 10 -1.86 -16.63 -5.75
N ILE A 11 -0.81 -15.94 -5.28
CA ILE A 11 -0.43 -14.63 -5.86
C ILE A 11 -0.08 -14.78 -7.34
N TYR A 12 0.62 -15.86 -7.71
CA TYR A 12 0.99 -16.12 -9.11
C TYR A 12 -0.11 -16.79 -9.94
N GLU A 13 -1.20 -17.24 -9.32
CA GLU A 13 -2.27 -17.98 -10.01
C GLU A 13 -3.22 -17.07 -10.82
N LYS A 14 -2.93 -15.76 -10.86
CA LYS A 14 -3.76 -14.81 -11.61
C LYS A 14 -3.67 -15.09 -13.11
N GLN A 15 -4.78 -15.56 -13.67
CA GLN A 15 -4.85 -16.01 -15.07
C GLN A 15 -4.92 -14.88 -16.10
N SER A 16 -5.22 -13.64 -15.69
CA SER A 16 -5.31 -12.50 -16.60
C SER A 16 -4.83 -11.20 -15.99
N PHE A 17 -4.02 -10.49 -16.77
CA PHE A 17 -3.64 -9.09 -16.52
C PHE A 17 -4.62 -8.15 -17.23
N SER A 18 -4.82 -6.99 -16.63
CA SER A 18 -5.67 -5.92 -17.17
C SER A 18 -4.85 -4.67 -17.38
N ILE A 19 -5.42 -3.70 -18.10
CA ILE A 19 -4.84 -2.35 -18.10
C ILE A 19 -4.83 -1.84 -16.67
N ILE A 20 -3.68 -1.34 -16.22
CA ILE A 20 -3.49 -0.73 -14.91
C ILE A 20 -2.95 0.69 -15.06
N HIS A 21 -3.13 1.50 -14.04
CA HIS A 21 -2.48 2.80 -13.90
C HIS A 21 -0.99 2.63 -13.60
N GLY A 22 -0.62 1.65 -12.77
CA GLY A 22 0.77 1.38 -12.37
C GLY A 22 1.37 2.37 -11.36
N ASP A 23 0.69 3.47 -11.07
CA ASP A 23 1.05 4.39 -9.97
C ASP A 23 -0.19 5.10 -9.39
N LEU A 24 -1.22 4.32 -9.06
CA LEU A 24 -2.50 4.84 -8.57
C LEU A 24 -2.41 5.28 -7.10
N CYS A 25 -1.66 6.34 -6.81
CA CYS A 25 -1.54 6.96 -5.50
C CYS A 25 -2.41 8.23 -5.39
N LEU A 26 -2.62 8.74 -4.17
CA LEU A 26 -3.47 9.93 -3.96
C LEU A 26 -2.96 11.17 -4.67
N SER A 27 -1.65 11.35 -4.80
CA SER A 27 -1.07 12.49 -5.54
C SER A 27 -1.42 12.48 -7.04
N ASN A 28 -1.81 11.32 -7.58
CA ASN A 28 -2.20 11.13 -8.98
C ASN A 28 -3.72 11.16 -9.18
N ILE A 29 -4.48 11.56 -8.15
CA ILE A 29 -5.94 11.67 -8.19
C ILE A 29 -6.35 13.11 -7.91
N LEU A 30 -7.02 13.72 -8.88
CA LEU A 30 -7.59 15.05 -8.77
C LEU A 30 -9.09 14.95 -8.53
N TYR A 31 -9.60 15.72 -7.57
CA TYR A 31 -11.04 15.81 -7.30
C TYR A 31 -11.57 17.22 -7.50
N ASP A 32 -12.44 17.38 -8.51
CA ASP A 32 -13.22 18.59 -8.71
C ASP A 32 -14.47 18.56 -7.84
N ARG A 33 -14.44 19.30 -6.73
CA ARG A 33 -15.55 19.37 -5.78
C ARG A 33 -16.82 19.99 -6.38
N ARG A 34 -16.71 20.94 -7.32
CA ARG A 34 -17.86 21.64 -7.90
C ARG A 34 -18.65 20.70 -8.80
N ASN A 35 -17.94 19.96 -9.65
CA ASN A 35 -18.55 19.06 -10.61
C ASN A 35 -18.65 17.60 -10.12
N LYS A 36 -18.07 17.29 -8.95
CA LYS A 36 -17.96 15.94 -8.36
C LYS A 36 -17.26 14.96 -9.31
N ILE A 37 -16.24 15.43 -10.01
CA ILE A 37 -15.47 14.63 -10.98
C ILE A 37 -14.16 14.19 -10.33
N VAL A 38 -13.87 12.89 -10.41
CA VAL A 38 -12.55 12.34 -10.11
C VAL A 38 -11.79 12.19 -11.43
N ARG A 39 -10.57 12.71 -11.50
CA ARG A 39 -9.65 12.54 -12.63
C ARG A 39 -8.40 11.86 -12.13
N VAL A 40 -7.95 10.84 -12.85
CA VAL A 40 -6.70 10.15 -12.56
C VAL A 40 -5.68 10.55 -13.63
N ILE A 41 -4.46 10.87 -13.22
CA ILE A 41 -3.40 11.41 -14.08
C ILE A 41 -2.09 10.63 -13.88
N ASP A 42 -1.16 10.79 -14.82
CA ASP A 42 0.19 10.19 -14.76
C ASP A 42 0.20 8.64 -14.66
N PRO A 43 -0.53 7.92 -15.55
CA PRO A 43 -0.41 6.46 -15.61
C PRO A 43 0.99 6.08 -16.09
N ARG A 44 1.59 5.07 -15.43
CA ARG A 44 2.80 4.44 -15.92
C ARG A 44 2.46 3.68 -17.19
N GLY A 45 2.87 4.21 -18.33
CA GLY A 45 2.74 3.56 -19.64
C GLY A 45 3.65 2.34 -19.85
N GLY A 46 4.10 1.69 -18.77
CA GLY A 46 5.03 0.55 -18.78
C GLY A 46 5.05 -0.15 -17.42
N PHE A 47 4.73 -1.45 -17.37
CA PHE A 47 4.76 -2.27 -16.15
C PHE A 47 5.69 -3.47 -16.30
N GLY A 48 6.97 -3.26 -15.98
CA GLY A 48 8.02 -4.29 -16.10
C GLY A 48 8.30 -4.63 -17.56
N ARG A 49 8.15 -5.90 -17.94
CA ARG A 49 8.26 -6.35 -19.35
C ARG A 49 6.96 -6.21 -20.15
N PHE A 50 5.86 -5.91 -19.46
CA PHE A 50 4.56 -5.69 -20.08
C PHE A 50 4.38 -4.19 -20.32
N ASP A 51 3.66 -3.84 -21.37
CA ASP A 51 3.39 -2.45 -21.75
C ASP A 51 2.41 -1.81 -20.72
N ILE A 52 1.12 -1.81 -21.01
CA ILE A 52 0.10 -1.23 -20.12
C ILE A 52 -0.62 -2.26 -19.22
N TYR A 53 -0.27 -3.53 -19.35
CA TYR A 53 -0.97 -4.64 -18.67
C TYR A 53 -0.24 -5.07 -17.40
N GLY A 54 -1.00 -5.27 -16.33
CA GLY A 54 -0.48 -5.79 -15.08
C GLY A 54 -1.57 -6.37 -14.18
N ASP A 55 -1.18 -6.68 -12.94
CA ASP A 55 -2.09 -7.20 -11.95
C ASP A 55 -2.95 -6.06 -11.36
N PRO A 56 -4.29 -6.08 -11.50
CA PRO A 56 -5.16 -5.03 -10.94
C PRO A 56 -5.09 -4.91 -9.42
N ARG A 57 -4.62 -5.95 -8.71
CA ARG A 57 -4.37 -5.86 -7.26
C ARG A 57 -3.30 -4.83 -6.93
N TYR A 58 -2.38 -4.58 -7.85
CA TYR A 58 -1.29 -3.61 -7.67
C TYR A 58 -1.81 -2.17 -7.51
N ASP A 59 -2.73 -1.74 -8.37
CA ASP A 59 -3.31 -0.39 -8.27
C ASP A 59 -4.13 -0.22 -6.97
N ILE A 60 -4.84 -1.26 -6.55
CA ILE A 60 -5.57 -1.23 -5.27
C ILE A 60 -4.59 -1.18 -4.10
N ALA A 61 -3.50 -1.96 -4.15
CA ALA A 61 -2.45 -1.91 -3.14
C ALA A 61 -1.76 -0.54 -3.07
N LYS A 62 -1.59 0.17 -4.20
CA LYS A 62 -1.10 1.56 -4.24
C LYS A 62 -2.05 2.56 -3.59
N LEU A 63 -3.36 2.35 -3.72
CA LEU A 63 -4.36 3.11 -2.98
C LEU A 63 -4.29 2.81 -1.48
N CYS A 64 -4.23 1.52 -1.09
CA CYS A 64 -4.07 1.12 0.31
C CYS A 64 -2.81 1.73 0.93
N HIS A 65 -1.69 1.68 0.20
CA HIS A 65 -0.42 2.27 0.61
C HIS A 65 -0.56 3.75 0.99
N SER A 66 -1.36 4.51 0.22
CA SER A 66 -1.64 5.93 0.50
C SER A 66 -2.63 6.11 1.66
N LEU A 67 -3.77 5.41 1.63
CA LEU A 67 -4.88 5.60 2.56
C LEU A 67 -4.71 4.83 3.87
N GLU A 68 -4.67 3.51 3.83
CA GLU A 68 -4.54 2.69 5.05
C GLU A 68 -3.11 2.74 5.61
N GLY A 69 -2.12 2.65 4.72
CA GLY A 69 -0.69 2.54 5.04
C GLY A 69 0.00 3.84 5.45
N ASP A 70 -0.67 4.99 5.39
CA ASP A 70 -0.13 6.30 5.77
C ASP A 70 1.09 6.78 4.96
N TYR A 71 1.30 6.29 3.74
CA TYR A 71 2.49 6.64 2.95
C TYR A 71 2.74 8.14 2.84
N ASP A 72 1.68 8.92 2.59
CA ASP A 72 1.80 10.38 2.46
C ASP A 72 2.31 11.04 3.76
N PHE A 73 1.97 10.49 4.93
CA PHE A 73 2.51 10.98 6.20
C PHE A 73 4.02 10.70 6.31
N PHE A 74 4.47 9.52 5.88
CA PHE A 74 5.90 9.18 5.91
C PHE A 74 6.74 10.05 4.97
N VAL A 75 6.28 10.24 3.73
CA VAL A 75 6.99 11.07 2.75
C VAL A 75 7.04 12.54 3.20
N ASN A 76 6.06 12.99 3.98
CA ASN A 76 6.04 14.34 4.55
C ASN A 76 6.64 14.44 5.98
N GLN A 77 7.22 13.35 6.52
CA GLN A 77 7.78 13.31 7.88
C GLN A 77 6.78 13.69 8.99
N MET A 78 5.51 13.38 8.78
CA MET A 78 4.42 13.61 9.74
C MET A 78 4.21 12.39 10.64
N PHE A 79 5.28 12.00 11.33
CA PHE A 79 5.27 10.88 12.28
C PHE A 79 6.40 11.04 13.31
N ASP A 80 6.22 10.40 14.46
CA ASP A 80 7.28 10.15 15.43
C ASP A 80 7.71 8.69 15.32
N LEU A 81 9.02 8.46 15.40
CA LEU A 81 9.60 7.13 15.42
C LEU A 81 10.62 7.03 16.55
N ASN A 82 10.43 6.05 17.42
CA ASN A 82 11.41 5.68 18.45
C ASN A 82 11.77 4.21 18.28
N VAL A 83 13.07 3.92 18.19
CA VAL A 83 13.60 2.56 18.07
C VAL A 83 14.35 2.25 19.35
N GLU A 84 13.83 1.31 20.13
CA GLU A 84 14.44 0.84 21.37
C GLU A 84 14.74 -0.65 21.19
N ASP A 85 15.99 -1.11 21.33
CA ASP A 85 16.44 -2.51 21.22
C ASP A 85 15.65 -3.46 20.29
N LYS A 86 14.49 -3.95 20.74
CA LYS A 86 13.63 -4.92 20.04
C LYS A 86 12.22 -4.39 19.71
N SER A 87 11.94 -3.13 19.94
CA SER A 87 10.66 -2.47 19.68
C SER A 87 10.83 -1.26 18.78
N ILE A 88 9.85 -1.07 17.92
CA ILE A 88 9.70 0.12 17.10
C ILE A 88 8.37 0.75 17.50
N ASN A 89 8.40 1.97 18.01
CA ASN A 89 7.22 2.77 18.27
C ASN A 89 7.06 3.78 17.13
N LEU A 90 6.07 3.56 16.28
CA LEU A 90 5.74 4.44 15.16
C LEU A 90 4.39 5.10 15.44
N ARG A 91 4.38 6.42 15.55
CA ARG A 91 3.15 7.22 15.75
C ARG A 91 2.95 8.16 14.59
N ILE A 92 1.83 8.03 13.89
CA ILE A 92 1.46 8.91 12.78
C ILE A 92 0.79 10.18 13.33
N HIS A 93 1.14 11.34 12.78
CA HIS A 93 0.49 12.61 13.10
C HIS A 93 -0.84 12.77 12.33
N ASN A 94 -1.71 11.76 12.46
CA ASN A 94 -3.04 11.79 11.87
C ASN A 94 -4.06 12.47 12.82
N GLN A 95 -5.27 12.67 12.32
CA GLN A 95 -6.38 13.34 13.02
C GLN A 95 -7.62 12.46 12.89
N ASP A 96 -8.64 12.70 13.71
CA ASP A 96 -9.90 11.94 13.68
C ASP A 96 -10.51 11.85 12.28
N ARG A 97 -10.41 12.94 11.50
CA ARG A 97 -10.87 12.96 10.11
C ARG A 97 -10.10 11.97 9.22
N HIS A 98 -8.79 11.87 9.39
CA HIS A 98 -7.97 10.92 8.64
C HIS A 98 -8.35 9.48 9.01
N ILE A 99 -8.56 9.21 10.30
CA ILE A 99 -9.01 7.90 10.79
C ILE A 99 -10.38 7.54 10.19
N ALA A 100 -11.34 8.47 10.21
CA ALA A 100 -12.66 8.25 9.63
C ALA A 100 -12.61 7.98 8.11
N ILE A 101 -11.73 8.68 7.37
CA ILE A 101 -11.53 8.45 5.93
C ILE A 101 -10.99 7.04 5.68
N LYS A 102 -10.01 6.59 6.48
CA LYS A 102 -9.48 5.24 6.38
C LYS A 102 -10.55 4.19 6.63
N GLU A 103 -11.36 4.38 7.67
CA GLU A 103 -12.44 3.44 8.00
C GLU A 103 -13.46 3.34 6.86
N VAL A 104 -13.86 4.47 6.27
CA VAL A 104 -14.74 4.48 5.10
C VAL A 104 -14.11 3.74 3.93
N PHE A 105 -12.83 3.99 3.63
CA PHE A 105 -12.13 3.30 2.54
C PHE A 105 -12.03 1.79 2.80
N HIS A 106 -11.61 1.41 4.00
CA HIS A 106 -11.48 0.02 4.42
C HIS A 106 -12.79 -0.75 4.28
N ASN A 107 -13.89 -0.20 4.81
CA ASN A 107 -15.21 -0.80 4.73
C ASN A 107 -15.64 -0.97 3.27
N ARG A 108 -15.44 0.06 2.42
CA ARG A 108 -15.74 -0.03 0.99
C ARG A 108 -14.89 -1.06 0.27
N LEU A 109 -13.62 -1.19 0.63
CA LEU A 109 -12.73 -2.18 0.03
C LEU A 109 -13.18 -3.60 0.40
N LEU A 110 -13.49 -3.86 1.67
CA LEU A 110 -13.99 -5.16 2.12
C LEU A 110 -15.35 -5.50 1.49
N GLU A 111 -16.28 -4.55 1.42
CA GLU A 111 -17.59 -4.74 0.77
C GLU A 111 -17.45 -5.25 -0.68
N ASN A 112 -16.40 -4.83 -1.39
CA ASN A 112 -16.24 -5.12 -2.82
C ASN A 112 -15.20 -6.21 -3.11
N ARG A 113 -14.21 -6.42 -2.24
CA ARG A 113 -12.98 -7.20 -2.51
C ARG A 113 -12.43 -7.93 -1.29
N ALA A 114 -13.27 -8.27 -0.31
CA ALA A 114 -12.85 -9.04 0.86
C ALA A 114 -12.14 -10.36 0.51
N ASP A 115 -12.56 -11.01 -0.57
CA ASP A 115 -12.01 -12.29 -1.07
C ASP A 115 -10.52 -12.21 -1.45
N ILE A 116 -10.05 -11.03 -1.85
CA ILE A 116 -8.66 -10.80 -2.25
C ILE A 116 -7.91 -9.80 -1.37
N TYR A 117 -8.50 -9.39 -0.25
CA TYR A 117 -7.96 -8.32 0.60
C TYR A 117 -6.57 -8.70 1.15
N ALA A 118 -6.39 -9.94 1.59
CA ALA A 118 -5.10 -10.41 2.09
C ALA A 118 -3.99 -10.32 1.02
N GLN A 119 -4.30 -10.66 -0.24
CA GLN A 119 -3.35 -10.53 -1.36
C GLN A 119 -2.99 -9.06 -1.61
N ILE A 120 -3.97 -8.15 -1.53
CA ILE A 120 -3.75 -6.70 -1.66
C ILE A 120 -2.81 -6.21 -0.56
N LYS A 121 -3.06 -6.58 0.71
CA LYS A 121 -2.21 -6.19 1.85
C LYS A 121 -0.81 -6.78 1.75
N LEU A 122 -0.65 -8.00 1.23
CA LEU A 122 0.66 -8.57 0.94
C LEU A 122 1.42 -7.71 -0.09
N ILE A 123 0.77 -7.34 -1.21
CA ILE A 123 1.39 -6.48 -2.22
C ILE A 123 1.74 -5.10 -1.64
N GLU A 124 0.87 -4.51 -0.82
CA GLU A 124 1.14 -3.25 -0.12
C GLU A 124 2.36 -3.34 0.81
N SER A 125 2.49 -4.43 1.56
CA SER A 125 3.67 -4.64 2.40
C SER A 125 4.97 -4.65 1.57
N LEU A 126 4.93 -5.30 0.40
CA LEU A 126 6.06 -5.36 -0.52
C LEU A 126 6.34 -3.98 -1.14
N LEU A 127 5.32 -3.16 -1.38
CA LEU A 127 5.50 -1.77 -1.81
C LEU A 127 6.33 -1.00 -0.78
N PHE A 128 5.95 -1.02 0.50
CA PHE A 128 6.73 -0.37 1.56
C PHE A 128 8.17 -0.88 1.66
N LEU A 129 8.36 -2.20 1.66
CA LEU A 129 9.70 -2.80 1.74
C LEU A 129 10.58 -2.44 0.53
N SER A 130 9.98 -2.29 -0.66
CA SER A 130 10.70 -1.88 -1.87
C SER A 130 11.11 -0.40 -1.87
N MET A 131 10.45 0.44 -1.08
CA MET A 131 10.75 1.88 -0.98
C MET A 131 11.99 2.18 -0.14
N VAL A 132 12.37 1.26 0.77
CA VAL A 132 13.54 1.41 1.66
C VAL A 132 14.82 1.78 0.89
N PRO A 133 15.28 1.03 -0.12
CA PRO A 133 16.50 1.39 -0.85
C PRO A 133 16.38 2.67 -1.69
N LEU A 134 15.17 3.09 -2.06
CA LEU A 134 14.92 4.24 -2.93
C LEU A 134 14.99 5.59 -2.20
N HIS A 135 14.99 5.58 -0.86
CA HIS A 135 15.03 6.78 -0.01
C HIS A 135 16.31 6.81 0.85
N SER A 136 17.45 6.48 0.24
CA SER A 136 18.75 6.35 0.93
C SER A 136 19.24 7.65 1.58
N ASP A 137 18.72 8.79 1.16
CA ASP A 137 18.97 10.12 1.71
C ASP A 137 18.13 10.43 2.97
N ARG A 138 17.11 9.62 3.27
CA ARG A 138 16.11 9.89 4.33
C ARG A 138 15.97 8.73 5.31
N PHE A 139 17.00 8.53 6.13
CA PHE A 139 17.10 7.40 7.05
C PHE A 139 15.88 7.21 7.97
N LEU A 140 15.31 8.29 8.51
CA LEU A 140 14.12 8.21 9.35
C LEU A 140 12.91 7.64 8.60
N CYS A 141 12.72 8.04 7.34
CA CYS A 141 11.66 7.50 6.48
C CYS A 141 11.91 6.04 6.11
N GLN A 142 13.17 5.66 5.85
CA GLN A 142 13.52 4.26 5.60
C GLN A 142 13.11 3.34 6.75
N GLN A 143 13.36 3.77 7.99
CA GLN A 143 12.95 3.01 9.17
C GLN A 143 11.42 2.93 9.30
N ALA A 144 10.71 4.03 9.04
CA ALA A 144 9.24 4.03 9.05
C ALA A 144 8.65 3.11 7.97
N PHE A 145 9.18 3.14 6.74
CA PHE A 145 8.77 2.25 5.66
C PHE A 145 9.05 0.79 6.00
N LEU A 146 10.22 0.49 6.57
CA LEU A 146 10.55 -0.86 7.02
C LEU A 146 9.60 -1.33 8.11
N ALA A 147 9.37 -0.51 9.14
CA ALA A 147 8.49 -0.83 10.26
C ALA A 147 7.06 -1.10 9.78
N ARG A 148 6.50 -0.21 8.94
CA ARG A 148 5.14 -0.38 8.41
C ARG A 148 5.03 -1.58 7.47
N GLY A 149 6.02 -1.76 6.60
CA GLY A 149 6.07 -2.90 5.68
C GLY A 149 6.08 -4.23 6.43
N LEU A 150 6.90 -4.34 7.49
CA LEU A 150 6.96 -5.53 8.34
C LEU A 150 5.69 -5.73 9.17
N GLU A 151 5.10 -4.66 9.72
CA GLU A 151 3.83 -4.73 10.45
C GLU A 151 2.72 -5.35 9.59
N ILE A 152 2.53 -4.83 8.36
CA ILE A 152 1.52 -5.35 7.43
C ILE A 152 1.86 -6.78 7.02
N PHE A 153 3.13 -7.06 6.69
CA PHE A 153 3.56 -8.38 6.27
C PHE A 153 3.31 -9.43 7.37
N THR A 154 3.67 -9.13 8.62
CA THR A 154 3.46 -10.03 9.76
C THR A 154 1.98 -10.28 10.00
N ALA A 155 1.13 -9.24 9.96
CA ALA A 155 -0.32 -9.42 10.10
C ALA A 155 -0.88 -10.40 9.05
N VAL A 156 -0.54 -10.19 7.77
CA VAL A 156 -0.98 -11.08 6.69
C VAL A 156 -0.42 -12.50 6.86
N ALA A 157 0.85 -12.63 7.24
CA ALA A 157 1.50 -13.93 7.42
C ALA A 157 0.88 -14.73 8.56
N THR A 158 0.54 -14.09 9.68
CA THR A 158 -0.09 -14.75 10.84
C THR A 158 -1.48 -15.29 10.49
N ASP A 159 -2.27 -14.55 9.73
CA ASP A 159 -3.64 -14.95 9.38
C ASP A 159 -3.72 -16.05 8.30
N ASN A 160 -2.63 -16.27 7.54
CA ASN A 160 -2.65 -17.13 6.34
C ASN A 160 -1.62 -18.29 6.37
N LEU A 161 -0.87 -18.45 7.46
CA LEU A 161 0.07 -19.57 7.66
C LEU A 161 -0.32 -20.51 8.82
N SER A 162 -1.46 -20.25 9.46
CA SER A 162 -2.05 -21.07 10.52
C SER A 162 -2.93 -22.19 9.97
#